data_AF-A0A7X7AN95-F1
#
_entry.id   AF-A0A7X7AN95-F1
#
_cell.length_a   1.000
_cell.length_b   1.000
_cell.length_c   1.000
_cell.angle_alpha   90.00
_cell.angle_beta   90.00
_cell.angle_gamma   90.00
#
_symmetry.space_group_name_H-M   'P 1'
#
loop_
_entity.id
_entity.type
_entity.pdbx_description
1 polymer ?
#
loop_
_entity_poly.entity_id
_entity_poly.type
_entity_poly.pdbx_seq_one_letter_code
_entity_poly.pdbx_strand_id
1 'polypeptide(L)'
;HPPGAQILPLYARLSQAEQERIFRPQGSGRRIVLATNVAETSLTVPGIRYVVDSGLARVKRYSWRNKVEQLRIEPISQASANQRAGRCGRIGPGVCLRLYDEADFKARPAFTDPEVLRSSLASVILRMKALRLDDIEAFPFVDAPAGRAVADGYQQLQELGALDENNSLTAIGREQARLPVDPRVGRMILAARDHQCLTEMLVIAAALSVQDPRDRPMQEREAADAAHAKFNDERSEFLSYLKLWRWYAEQVQHKASQRKLVALLRQNLLSPLRLREWRDVHSQLAALVGEQGWRLNEADATYEQVHMALLTGLLGNVGTKAEEGGVWQGARDIRFHIHPGSPLGKKAGRWIVAGELVETTRLYARCIAKIDPRWVERAGAHLLRRNWSDPRWEKKAGQVVANERATLYGLTVYAGRRVHFGRIDPRQAREIFIRDALVTGEIDSKLPFLRHNSRLIASIEKLEHQTRRPDILVDDQLIYAFYDARIPEDVFQTATLERWYSRLKPDAARALELSRDELMRHDAAGITTDVFPKKVNWQGVDMALDY
;
A
#
# COMPACT_ATOMS: atom_id res chain seq x y z
N HIS A 1 -26.26 30.43 -30.46
CA HIS A 1 -26.03 29.52 -31.60
C HIS A 1 -26.87 29.98 -32.79
N PRO A 2 -26.45 29.74 -34.05
CA PRO A 2 -27.23 30.19 -35.20
C PRO A 2 -28.68 29.65 -35.12
N PRO A 3 -29.70 30.45 -35.49
CA PRO A 3 -31.09 30.03 -35.44
C PRO A 3 -31.28 28.76 -36.27
N GLY A 4 -31.87 27.72 -35.67
CA GLY A 4 -32.17 26.45 -36.33
C GLY A 4 -31.10 25.35 -36.25
N ALA A 5 -29.97 25.55 -35.56
CA ALA A 5 -28.99 24.48 -35.31
C ALA A 5 -29.28 23.70 -34.03
N GLN A 6 -29.25 22.36 -34.10
CA GLN A 6 -29.43 21.46 -32.96
C GLN A 6 -28.07 20.94 -32.47
N ILE A 7 -27.72 21.23 -31.21
CA ILE A 7 -26.46 20.77 -30.59
C ILE A 7 -26.74 19.53 -29.75
N LEU A 8 -26.01 18.45 -30.02
CA LEU A 8 -26.19 17.16 -29.36
C LEU A 8 -24.84 16.66 -28.81
N PRO A 9 -24.68 16.49 -27.48
CA PRO A 9 -23.48 15.87 -26.93
C PRO A 9 -23.48 14.35 -27.20
N LEU A 10 -22.29 13.76 -27.37
CA LEU A 10 -22.11 12.31 -27.48
C LEU A 10 -20.85 11.83 -26.72
N TYR A 11 -21.04 11.23 -25.55
CA TYR A 11 -19.97 10.62 -24.76
C TYR A 11 -20.48 9.43 -23.95
N ALA A 12 -19.58 8.53 -23.56
CA ALA A 12 -19.93 7.24 -22.94
C ALA A 12 -20.81 7.35 -21.68
N ARG A 13 -20.70 8.46 -20.94
CA ARG A 13 -21.48 8.67 -19.70
C ARG A 13 -22.91 9.18 -19.92
N LEU A 14 -23.31 9.54 -21.14
CA LEU A 14 -24.67 10.00 -21.41
C LEU A 14 -25.71 8.92 -21.10
N SER A 15 -26.91 9.35 -20.69
CA SER A 15 -28.04 8.44 -20.54
C SER A 15 -28.42 7.86 -21.91
N GLN A 16 -29.03 6.67 -21.90
CA GLN A 16 -29.50 6.03 -23.14
C GLN A 16 -30.46 6.92 -23.93
N ALA A 17 -31.36 7.64 -23.24
CA ALA A 17 -32.31 8.53 -23.88
C ALA A 17 -31.60 9.67 -24.64
N GLU A 18 -30.51 10.22 -24.09
CA GLU A 18 -29.72 11.25 -24.74
C GLU A 18 -28.92 10.70 -25.93
N GLN A 19 -28.39 9.48 -25.82
CA GLN A 19 -27.70 8.83 -26.94
C GLN A 19 -28.69 8.51 -28.09
N GLU A 20 -29.89 8.03 -27.78
CA GLU A 20 -30.93 7.71 -28.78
C GLU A 20 -31.40 8.95 -29.57
N ARG A 21 -31.39 10.14 -28.96
CA ARG A 21 -31.73 11.40 -29.65
C ARG A 21 -30.83 11.67 -30.86
N ILE A 22 -29.61 11.15 -30.88
CA ILE A 22 -28.68 11.30 -32.00
C ILE A 22 -29.16 10.50 -33.23
N PHE A 23 -29.82 9.37 -32.99
CA PHE A 23 -30.34 8.47 -34.02
C PHE A 23 -31.74 8.84 -34.52
N ARG A 24 -32.47 9.64 -33.75
CA ARG A 24 -33.82 10.12 -34.08
C ARG A 24 -33.79 11.62 -34.35
N PRO A 25 -33.30 12.07 -35.51
CA PRO A 25 -33.28 13.48 -35.86
C PRO A 25 -34.69 14.07 -35.78
N GLN A 26 -34.80 15.24 -35.14
CA GLN A 26 -36.05 16.00 -35.09
C GLN A 26 -35.86 17.29 -35.91
N GLY A 27 -36.74 17.51 -36.89
CA GLY A 27 -36.73 18.69 -37.75
C GLY A 27 -35.67 18.65 -38.88
N SER A 28 -35.68 19.71 -39.71
CA SER A 28 -34.79 19.91 -40.85
C SER A 28 -33.52 20.72 -40.53
N GLY A 29 -33.34 21.11 -39.27
CA GLY A 29 -32.24 21.95 -38.81
C GLY A 29 -30.86 21.28 -38.89
N ARG A 30 -29.80 22.09 -39.01
CA ARG A 30 -28.41 21.58 -39.02
C ARG A 30 -28.06 20.99 -37.66
N ARG A 31 -27.62 19.72 -37.64
CA ARG A 31 -27.19 19.04 -36.41
C ARG A 31 -25.68 19.19 -36.20
N ILE A 32 -25.29 19.53 -34.99
CA ILE A 32 -23.90 19.61 -34.54
C ILE A 32 -23.73 18.63 -33.39
N VAL A 33 -23.01 17.53 -33.65
CA VAL A 33 -22.77 16.49 -32.65
C VAL A 33 -21.39 16.70 -32.02
N LEU A 34 -21.36 16.96 -30.72
CA LEU A 34 -20.12 17.15 -29.96
C LEU A 34 -19.73 15.82 -29.34
N ALA A 35 -18.83 15.08 -29.99
CA ALA A 35 -18.52 13.70 -29.65
C ALA A 35 -17.11 13.48 -29.08
N THR A 36 -17.00 12.45 -28.23
CA THR A 36 -15.72 11.82 -27.87
C THR A 36 -15.33 10.72 -28.88
N ASN A 37 -14.26 9.98 -28.61
CA ASN A 37 -13.83 8.81 -29.38
C ASN A 37 -14.92 7.70 -29.50
N VAL A 38 -16.03 7.78 -28.77
CA VAL A 38 -17.21 6.90 -28.99
C VAL A 38 -17.73 6.98 -30.44
N ALA A 39 -17.67 8.14 -31.08
CA ALA A 39 -18.08 8.28 -32.48
C ALA A 39 -17.02 7.73 -33.47
N GLU A 40 -15.78 7.57 -33.02
CA GLU A 40 -14.65 7.10 -33.84
C GLU A 40 -14.72 5.59 -34.08
N THR A 41 -15.19 4.79 -33.12
CA THR A 41 -15.22 3.33 -33.24
C THR A 41 -16.61 2.75 -32.96
N SER A 42 -17.12 2.93 -31.75
CA SER A 42 -18.26 2.19 -31.20
C SER A 42 -19.62 2.59 -31.76
N LEU A 43 -19.78 3.82 -32.24
CA LEU A 43 -21.07 4.34 -32.69
C LEU A 43 -21.01 4.90 -34.11
N THR A 44 -22.02 4.56 -34.91
CA THR A 44 -22.22 5.14 -36.24
C THR A 44 -23.30 6.20 -36.18
N VAL A 45 -22.89 7.47 -36.11
CA VAL A 45 -23.82 8.59 -36.17
C VAL A 45 -24.33 8.74 -37.61
N PRO A 46 -25.65 8.67 -37.86
CA PRO A 46 -26.20 8.76 -39.20
C PRO A 46 -26.22 10.21 -39.71
N GLY A 47 -26.03 10.39 -41.01
CA GLY A 47 -26.18 11.69 -41.67
C GLY A 47 -25.02 12.66 -41.45
N ILE A 48 -23.82 12.16 -41.14
CA ILE A 48 -22.62 13.00 -40.99
C ILE A 48 -21.96 13.21 -42.36
N ARG A 49 -21.86 14.48 -42.77
CA ARG A 49 -21.16 14.94 -43.99
C ARG A 49 -19.97 15.85 -43.69
N TYR A 50 -19.88 16.35 -42.47
CA TYR A 50 -18.84 17.26 -42.03
C TYR A 50 -18.28 16.76 -40.70
N VAL A 51 -16.97 16.64 -40.59
CA VAL A 51 -16.26 16.33 -39.34
C VAL A 51 -15.33 17.49 -39.03
N VAL A 52 -15.32 17.93 -37.77
CA VAL A 52 -14.31 18.85 -37.24
C VAL A 52 -13.50 18.05 -36.22
N ASP A 53 -12.23 17.81 -36.51
CA ASP A 53 -11.34 17.01 -35.69
C ASP A 53 -10.39 17.90 -34.90
N SER A 54 -10.52 17.86 -33.57
CA SER A 54 -9.62 18.57 -32.66
C SER A 54 -8.20 18.03 -32.68
N GLY A 55 -8.00 16.81 -33.19
CA GLY A 55 -6.69 16.14 -33.19
C GLY A 55 -6.25 15.66 -31.82
N LEU A 56 -7.10 15.73 -30.81
CA LEU A 56 -6.80 15.33 -29.44
C LEU A 56 -7.70 14.17 -29.00
N ALA A 57 -7.18 13.34 -28.09
CA ALA A 57 -7.95 12.34 -27.38
C ALA A 57 -7.54 12.32 -25.91
N ARG A 58 -8.48 11.94 -25.04
CA ARG A 58 -8.18 11.62 -23.65
C ARG A 58 -7.84 10.13 -23.56
N VAL A 59 -6.59 9.82 -23.22
CA VAL A 59 -6.05 8.46 -23.19
C VAL A 59 -5.78 8.06 -21.75
N LYS A 60 -6.19 6.84 -21.39
CA LYS A 60 -5.86 6.22 -20.11
C LYS A 60 -4.44 5.65 -20.19
N ARG A 61 -3.57 6.07 -19.28
CA ARG A 61 -2.20 5.57 -19.14
C ARG A 61 -1.91 5.17 -17.70
N TYR A 62 -1.18 4.09 -17.52
CA TYR A 62 -0.72 3.63 -16.23
C TYR A 62 0.70 4.11 -15.95
N SER A 63 0.90 4.74 -14.79
CA SER A 63 2.23 5.11 -14.30
C SER A 63 2.76 4.01 -13.40
N TRP A 64 3.64 3.15 -13.91
CA TRP A 64 4.27 2.07 -13.14
C TRP A 64 5.09 2.59 -11.95
N ARG A 65 5.69 3.79 -12.05
CA ARG A 65 6.46 4.39 -10.94
C ARG A 65 5.56 4.71 -9.73
N ASN A 66 4.39 5.30 -10.00
CA ASN A 66 3.47 5.75 -8.95
C ASN A 66 2.38 4.72 -8.66
N LYS A 67 2.24 3.70 -9.52
CA LYS A 67 1.17 2.71 -9.57
C LYS A 67 -0.24 3.32 -9.65
N VAL A 68 -0.38 4.41 -10.40
CA VAL A 68 -1.66 5.15 -10.55
C VAL A 68 -2.09 5.26 -12.00
N GLU A 69 -3.40 5.41 -12.18
CA GLU A 69 -4.01 5.65 -13.49
C GLU A 69 -4.02 7.14 -13.81
N GLN A 70 -3.70 7.48 -15.05
CA GLN A 70 -3.63 8.85 -15.55
C GLN A 70 -4.56 9.01 -16.74
N LEU A 71 -5.31 10.12 -16.76
CA LEU A 71 -6.16 10.49 -17.89
C LEU A 71 -5.57 11.73 -18.56
N ARG A 72 -4.70 11.52 -19.54
CA ARG A 72 -3.99 12.59 -20.26
C ARG A 72 -4.71 12.97 -21.53
N ILE A 73 -4.62 14.24 -21.91
CA ILE A 73 -5.06 14.73 -23.23
C ILE A 73 -3.82 14.77 -24.12
N GLU A 74 -3.85 14.01 -25.21
CA GLU A 74 -2.70 13.81 -26.09
C GLU A 74 -3.12 13.91 -27.57
N PRO A 75 -2.20 14.24 -28.49
CA PRO A 75 -2.44 14.15 -29.93
C PRO A 75 -2.83 12.72 -30.35
N ILE A 76 -3.79 12.61 -31.26
CA ILE A 76 -4.18 11.32 -31.86
C ILE A 76 -3.17 10.85 -32.90
N SER A 77 -3.13 9.54 -33.14
CA SER A 77 -2.36 8.93 -34.23
C SER A 77 -2.93 9.28 -35.61
N GLN A 78 -2.13 9.07 -36.64
CA GLN A 78 -2.57 9.22 -38.03
C GLN A 78 -3.74 8.28 -38.36
N ALA A 79 -3.68 7.03 -37.89
CA ALA A 79 -4.76 6.07 -38.05
C ALA A 79 -6.08 6.56 -37.44
N SER A 80 -6.06 7.07 -36.21
CA SER A 80 -7.25 7.65 -35.56
C SER A 80 -7.77 8.89 -36.31
N ALA A 81 -6.88 9.79 -36.74
CA ALA A 81 -7.26 10.97 -37.53
C ALA A 81 -7.92 10.57 -38.88
N ASN A 82 -7.41 9.53 -39.52
CA ASN A 82 -7.97 8.99 -40.76
C ASN A 82 -9.32 8.29 -40.49
N GLN A 83 -9.45 7.56 -39.38
CA GLN A 83 -10.72 6.94 -38.99
C GLN A 83 -11.81 7.97 -38.67
N ARG A 84 -11.45 9.09 -38.02
CA ARG A 84 -12.34 10.24 -37.79
C ARG A 84 -12.76 10.89 -39.11
N ALA A 85 -11.83 11.13 -40.03
CA ALA A 85 -12.14 11.64 -41.37
C ALA A 85 -13.09 10.71 -42.13
N GLY A 86 -12.91 9.38 -42.02
CA GLY A 86 -13.80 8.40 -42.63
C GLY A 86 -15.26 8.48 -42.17
N ARG A 87 -15.56 9.14 -41.03
CA ARG A 87 -16.93 9.27 -40.52
C ARG A 87 -17.82 10.18 -41.38
N CYS A 88 -17.25 11.15 -42.11
CA CYS A 88 -18.03 11.98 -43.04
C CYS A 88 -18.24 11.37 -44.42
N GLY A 89 -17.58 10.25 -44.75
CA GLY A 89 -17.63 9.63 -46.08
C GLY A 89 -18.69 8.53 -46.26
N ARG A 90 -19.52 8.27 -45.25
CA ARG A 90 -20.40 7.07 -45.22
C ARG A 90 -21.63 7.13 -46.11
N ILE A 91 -22.13 8.32 -46.39
CA ILE A 91 -23.35 8.56 -47.16
C ILE A 91 -23.09 9.31 -48.48
N GLY A 92 -21.83 9.43 -48.86
CA GLY A 92 -21.36 10.21 -50.01
C GLY A 92 -20.17 11.11 -49.65
N PRO A 93 -19.74 11.98 -50.58
CA PRO A 93 -18.63 12.90 -50.36
C PRO A 93 -18.86 13.78 -49.13
N GLY A 94 -17.89 13.81 -48.23
CA GLY A 94 -17.90 14.61 -47.01
C GLY A 94 -16.59 15.37 -46.82
N VAL A 95 -16.60 16.34 -45.91
CA VAL A 95 -15.45 17.20 -45.63
C VAL A 95 -15.00 16.99 -44.18
N CYS A 96 -13.72 16.69 -43.99
CA CYS A 96 -13.08 16.64 -42.68
C CYS A 96 -12.16 17.84 -42.52
N LEU A 97 -12.44 18.68 -41.53
CA LEU A 97 -11.64 19.82 -41.13
C LEU A 97 -10.79 19.42 -39.92
N ARG A 98 -9.47 19.40 -40.07
CA ARG A 98 -8.53 19.16 -38.97
C ARG A 98 -8.11 20.50 -38.38
N LEU A 99 -8.16 20.62 -37.06
CA LEU A 99 -7.80 21.86 -36.33
C LEU A 99 -6.29 21.94 -36.03
N TYR A 100 -5.47 21.30 -36.85
CA TYR A 100 -4.02 21.20 -36.75
C TYR A 100 -3.44 21.16 -38.16
N ASP A 101 -2.19 21.62 -38.31
CA ASP A 101 -1.56 21.73 -39.62
C ASP A 101 -1.11 20.36 -40.17
N GLU A 102 -0.75 20.35 -41.46
CA GLU A 102 -0.34 19.14 -42.16
C GLU A 102 1.02 18.62 -41.68
N ALA A 103 1.91 19.49 -41.20
CA ALA A 103 3.22 19.10 -40.69
C ALA A 103 3.08 18.34 -39.36
N ASP A 104 2.25 18.83 -38.44
CA ASP A 104 1.86 18.14 -37.20
C ASP A 104 1.19 16.80 -37.53
N PHE A 105 0.26 16.76 -38.50
CA PHE A 105 -0.34 15.48 -38.91
C PHE A 105 0.71 14.45 -39.36
N LYS A 106 1.66 14.87 -40.21
CA LYS A 106 2.73 13.99 -40.73
C LYS A 106 3.73 13.57 -39.63
N ALA A 107 3.94 14.40 -38.61
CA ALA A 107 4.85 14.12 -37.50
C ALA A 107 4.27 13.17 -36.44
N ARG A 108 2.94 12.97 -36.41
CA ARG A 108 2.28 12.09 -35.43
C ARG A 108 2.58 10.61 -35.66
N PRO A 109 2.52 9.77 -34.62
CA PRO A 109 2.64 8.32 -34.76
C PRO A 109 1.61 7.75 -35.74
N ALA A 110 2.02 6.75 -36.54
CA ALA A 110 1.13 6.11 -37.50
C ALA A 110 -0.06 5.43 -36.80
N PHE A 111 0.21 4.74 -35.67
CA PHE A 111 -0.77 3.99 -34.89
C PHE A 111 -0.79 4.46 -33.44
N THR A 112 -1.91 4.20 -32.77
CA THR A 112 -2.06 4.46 -31.33
C THR A 112 -1.39 3.33 -30.55
N ASP A 113 -0.71 3.66 -29.45
CA ASP A 113 -0.09 2.67 -28.56
C ASP A 113 -1.08 1.53 -28.20
N PRO A 114 -0.66 0.26 -28.28
CA PRO A 114 -1.44 -0.88 -27.80
C PRO A 114 -1.76 -0.79 -26.30
N GLU A 115 -2.84 -1.44 -25.88
CA GLU A 115 -3.27 -1.42 -24.47
C GLU A 115 -2.24 -2.06 -23.52
N VAL A 116 -1.56 -3.12 -23.95
CA VAL A 116 -0.51 -3.80 -23.19
C VAL A 116 0.64 -2.86 -22.78
N LEU A 117 0.88 -1.78 -23.54
CA LEU A 117 1.94 -0.81 -23.25
C LEU A 117 1.50 0.31 -22.29
N ARG A 118 0.20 0.44 -22.02
CA ARG A 118 -0.37 1.58 -21.28
C ARG A 118 -1.25 1.21 -20.09
N SER A 119 -1.40 -0.08 -19.79
CA SER A 119 -2.18 -0.62 -18.67
C SER A 119 -1.29 -1.42 -17.72
N SER A 120 -1.75 -1.68 -16.49
CA SER A 120 -1.05 -2.59 -15.58
C SER A 120 -1.02 -4.02 -16.15
N LEU A 121 0.14 -4.68 -16.03
CA LEU A 121 0.35 -6.04 -16.51
C LEU A 121 0.01 -7.11 -15.47
N ALA A 122 -0.38 -6.73 -14.24
CA ALA A 122 -0.62 -7.68 -13.15
C ALA A 122 -1.65 -8.77 -13.53
N SER A 123 -2.77 -8.39 -14.17
CA SER A 123 -3.79 -9.36 -14.62
C SER A 123 -3.25 -10.33 -15.67
N VAL A 124 -2.45 -9.82 -16.61
CA VAL A 124 -1.85 -10.60 -17.71
C VAL A 124 -0.83 -11.59 -17.14
N ILE A 125 0.08 -11.11 -16.29
CA ILE A 125 1.11 -11.94 -15.64
C ILE A 125 0.45 -13.04 -14.79
N LEU A 126 -0.56 -12.69 -13.99
CA LEU A 126 -1.27 -13.68 -13.16
C LEU A 126 -1.91 -14.77 -14.02
N ARG A 127 -2.53 -14.40 -15.14
CA ARG A 127 -3.15 -15.35 -16.06
C ARG A 127 -2.11 -16.23 -16.75
N MET A 128 -1.00 -15.65 -17.21
CA MET A 128 0.10 -16.38 -17.84
C MET A 128 0.70 -17.41 -16.87
N LYS A 129 0.99 -17.00 -15.63
CA LYS A 129 1.48 -17.90 -14.58
C LYS A 129 0.51 -19.03 -14.27
N ALA A 130 -0.79 -18.74 -14.20
CA ALA A 130 -1.81 -19.77 -14.00
C ALA A 130 -1.90 -20.78 -15.16
N LEU A 131 -1.55 -20.35 -16.38
CA LEU A 131 -1.45 -21.19 -17.57
C LEU A 131 -0.07 -21.85 -17.74
N ARG A 132 0.85 -21.68 -16.77
CA ARG A 132 2.24 -22.19 -16.82
C ARG A 132 3.06 -21.62 -17.98
N LEU A 133 2.78 -20.36 -18.34
CA LEU A 133 3.61 -19.56 -19.23
C LEU A 133 4.54 -18.71 -18.35
N ASP A 134 5.66 -19.30 -17.94
CA ASP A 134 6.47 -18.78 -16.83
C ASP A 134 7.38 -17.61 -17.18
N ASP A 135 7.82 -17.55 -18.44
CA ASP A 135 8.70 -16.51 -18.97
C ASP A 135 7.90 -15.53 -19.83
N ILE A 136 7.55 -14.39 -19.24
CA ILE A 136 6.88 -13.30 -19.95
C ILE A 136 7.83 -12.54 -20.87
N GLU A 137 9.13 -12.52 -20.57
CA GLU A 137 10.11 -11.79 -21.40
C GLU A 137 10.37 -12.53 -22.72
N ALA A 138 10.32 -13.87 -22.69
CA ALA A 138 10.36 -14.70 -23.88
C ALA A 138 9.00 -14.83 -24.61
N PHE A 139 7.91 -14.29 -24.04
CA PHE A 139 6.60 -14.40 -24.67
C PHE A 139 6.54 -13.54 -25.96
N PRO A 140 6.08 -14.09 -27.09
CA PRO A 140 6.12 -13.40 -28.39
C PRO A 140 4.98 -12.38 -28.52
N PHE A 141 5.10 -11.24 -27.81
CA PHE A 141 4.18 -10.13 -27.96
C PHE A 141 4.30 -9.48 -29.35
N VAL A 142 3.18 -9.04 -29.91
CA VAL A 142 3.18 -8.17 -31.11
C VAL A 142 3.93 -6.88 -30.83
N ASP A 143 3.62 -6.27 -29.68
CA ASP A 143 4.31 -5.11 -29.13
C ASP A 143 4.69 -5.42 -27.69
N ALA A 144 6.00 -5.64 -27.44
CA ALA A 144 6.48 -6.07 -26.15
C ALA A 144 6.44 -4.93 -25.11
N PRO A 145 5.91 -5.17 -23.89
CA PRO A 145 5.97 -4.21 -22.82
C PRO A 145 7.41 -3.99 -22.35
N ALA A 146 7.71 -2.79 -21.87
CA ALA A 146 9.01 -2.50 -21.28
C ALA A 146 9.27 -3.35 -20.03
N GLY A 147 10.50 -3.83 -19.82
CA GLY A 147 10.86 -4.66 -18.65
C GLY A 147 10.52 -4.03 -17.29
N ARG A 148 10.53 -2.69 -17.19
CA ARG A 148 10.07 -1.97 -15.98
C ARG A 148 8.57 -2.14 -15.69
N ALA A 149 7.73 -2.20 -16.73
CA ALA A 149 6.30 -2.44 -16.58
C ALA A 149 6.03 -3.90 -16.18
N VAL A 150 6.83 -4.83 -16.71
CA VAL A 150 6.79 -6.25 -16.33
C VAL A 150 7.19 -6.42 -14.86
N ALA A 151 8.32 -5.86 -14.45
CA ALA A 151 8.80 -5.89 -13.06
C ALA A 151 7.79 -5.29 -12.07
N ASP A 152 7.15 -4.17 -12.46
CA ASP A 152 6.10 -3.55 -11.66
C ASP A 152 4.86 -4.46 -11.49
N GLY A 153 4.47 -5.18 -12.54
CA GLY A 153 3.39 -6.16 -12.49
C GLY A 153 3.70 -7.33 -11.55
N TYR A 154 4.93 -7.86 -11.58
CA TYR A 154 5.39 -8.88 -10.61
C TYR A 154 5.33 -8.35 -9.19
N GLN A 155 5.87 -7.16 -8.94
CA GLN A 155 5.81 -6.52 -7.63
C GLN A 155 4.36 -6.36 -7.16
N GLN A 156 3.45 -5.86 -8.02
CA GLN A 156 2.04 -5.71 -7.65
C GLN A 156 1.41 -7.06 -7.24
N LEU A 157 1.75 -8.16 -7.91
CA LEU A 157 1.26 -9.48 -7.54
C LEU A 157 1.88 -10.02 -6.25
N GLN A 158 3.16 -9.72 -5.97
CA GLN A 158 3.79 -10.00 -4.68
C GLN A 158 3.14 -9.18 -3.54
N GLU A 159 2.83 -7.90 -3.79
CA GLU A 159 2.11 -7.04 -2.85
C GLU A 159 0.76 -7.66 -2.45
N LEU A 160 0.04 -8.24 -3.42
CA LEU A 160 -1.23 -8.94 -3.21
C LEU A 160 -1.08 -10.33 -2.56
N GLY A 161 0.14 -10.84 -2.44
CA GLY A 161 0.44 -12.20 -1.98
C GLY A 161 0.10 -13.27 -3.02
N ALA A 162 -0.09 -12.89 -4.29
CA ALA A 162 -0.38 -13.80 -5.40
C ALA A 162 0.89 -14.54 -5.86
N LEU A 163 2.03 -13.87 -5.74
CA LEU A 163 3.36 -14.43 -6.02
C LEU A 163 4.24 -14.35 -4.77
N ASP A 164 5.19 -15.28 -4.65
CA ASP A 164 6.26 -15.21 -3.66
C ASP A 164 7.49 -14.42 -4.16
N GLU A 165 8.54 -14.37 -3.34
CA GLU A 165 9.80 -13.69 -3.65
C GLU A 165 10.51 -14.26 -4.89
N ASN A 166 10.24 -15.52 -5.23
CA ASN A 166 10.78 -16.23 -6.39
C ASN A 166 9.87 -16.13 -7.61
N ASN A 167 8.86 -15.23 -7.61
CA ASN A 167 7.86 -15.08 -8.67
C ASN A 167 7.05 -16.36 -8.96
N SER A 168 6.92 -17.24 -7.97
CA SER A 168 6.13 -18.46 -8.06
C SER A 168 4.72 -18.25 -7.51
N LEU A 169 3.75 -18.94 -8.12
CA LEU A 169 2.32 -18.77 -7.80
C LEU A 169 1.98 -19.36 -6.44
N THR A 170 1.52 -18.52 -5.52
CA THR A 170 1.12 -18.95 -4.16
C THR A 170 -0.22 -19.68 -4.19
N ALA A 171 -0.69 -20.17 -3.03
CA ALA A 171 -2.06 -20.68 -2.90
C ALA A 171 -3.10 -19.59 -3.21
N ILE A 172 -2.87 -18.38 -2.66
CA ILE A 172 -3.70 -17.19 -2.93
C ILE A 172 -3.71 -16.88 -4.42
N GLY A 173 -2.55 -16.84 -5.08
CA GLY A 173 -2.46 -16.54 -6.51
C GLY A 173 -3.18 -17.56 -7.39
N ARG A 174 -3.13 -18.84 -7.02
CA ARG A 174 -3.85 -19.92 -7.72
C ARG A 174 -5.37 -19.76 -7.64
N GLU A 175 -5.90 -19.43 -6.46
CA GLU A 175 -7.34 -19.17 -6.31
C GLU A 175 -7.75 -17.87 -7.01
N GLN A 176 -6.94 -16.82 -6.87
CA GLN A 176 -7.18 -15.51 -7.45
C GLN A 176 -7.25 -15.54 -8.98
N ALA A 177 -6.39 -16.33 -9.64
CA ALA A 177 -6.36 -16.46 -11.09
C ALA A 177 -7.62 -17.12 -11.70
N ARG A 178 -8.47 -17.74 -10.86
CA ARG A 178 -9.77 -18.31 -11.26
C ARG A 178 -10.88 -17.28 -11.31
N LEU A 179 -10.68 -16.11 -10.69
CA LEU A 179 -11.67 -15.03 -10.67
C LEU A 179 -11.48 -14.11 -11.90
N PRO A 180 -12.53 -13.82 -12.69
CA PRO A 180 -12.45 -13.01 -13.90
C PRO A 180 -12.47 -11.50 -13.60
N VAL A 181 -11.63 -11.03 -12.68
CA VAL A 181 -11.57 -9.64 -12.21
C VAL A 181 -10.13 -9.15 -12.09
N ASP A 182 -9.94 -7.84 -11.94
CA ASP A 182 -8.64 -7.25 -11.60
C ASP A 182 -8.05 -7.95 -10.35
N PRO A 183 -6.75 -8.28 -10.33
CA PRO A 183 -6.12 -8.95 -9.19
C PRO A 183 -6.43 -8.27 -7.85
N ARG A 184 -6.47 -6.94 -7.75
CA ARG A 184 -6.80 -6.27 -6.48
C ARG A 184 -8.20 -6.66 -6.02
N VAL A 185 -9.17 -6.68 -6.94
CA VAL A 185 -10.55 -7.11 -6.67
C VAL A 185 -10.61 -8.58 -6.29
N GLY A 186 -9.92 -9.45 -7.03
CA GLY A 186 -9.84 -10.87 -6.69
C GLY A 186 -9.26 -11.11 -5.29
N ARG A 187 -8.24 -10.35 -4.90
CA ARG A 187 -7.63 -10.44 -3.56
C ARG A 187 -8.60 -10.01 -2.45
N MET A 188 -9.39 -8.96 -2.68
CA MET A 188 -10.43 -8.52 -1.75
C MET A 188 -11.51 -9.57 -1.55
N ILE A 189 -11.99 -10.22 -2.64
CA ILE A 189 -12.98 -11.29 -2.56
C ILE A 189 -12.43 -12.48 -1.76
N LEU A 190 -11.19 -12.90 -2.03
CA LEU A 190 -10.53 -13.97 -1.27
C LEU A 190 -10.42 -13.64 0.23
N ALA A 191 -9.98 -12.42 0.56
CA ALA A 191 -9.88 -11.99 1.95
C ALA A 191 -11.25 -11.91 2.65
N ALA A 192 -12.31 -11.58 1.91
CA ALA A 192 -13.65 -11.47 2.47
C ALA A 192 -14.25 -12.81 2.90
N ARG A 193 -13.80 -13.92 2.29
CA ARG A 193 -14.09 -15.27 2.80
C ARG A 193 -13.55 -15.45 4.22
N ASP A 194 -12.29 -15.09 4.44
CA ASP A 194 -11.60 -15.30 5.71
C ASP A 194 -12.08 -14.30 6.80
N HIS A 195 -12.46 -13.08 6.39
CA HIS A 195 -13.03 -12.07 7.26
C HIS A 195 -14.55 -12.20 7.47
N GLN A 196 -15.22 -13.19 6.86
CA GLN A 196 -16.66 -13.41 6.96
C GLN A 196 -17.50 -12.20 6.52
N CYS A 197 -17.12 -11.57 5.41
CA CYS A 197 -17.83 -10.44 4.80
C CYS A 197 -18.00 -10.60 3.27
N LEU A 198 -18.13 -11.86 2.82
CA LEU A 198 -18.16 -12.19 1.40
C LEU A 198 -19.41 -11.62 0.72
N THR A 199 -20.58 -11.63 1.39
CA THR A 199 -21.83 -11.07 0.86
C THR A 199 -21.67 -9.60 0.49
N GLU A 200 -21.12 -8.79 1.41
CA GLU A 200 -20.86 -7.38 1.20
C GLU A 200 -19.75 -7.16 0.16
N MET A 201 -18.70 -7.97 0.21
CA MET A 201 -17.56 -7.80 -0.69
C MET A 201 -17.91 -8.12 -2.13
N LEU A 202 -18.79 -9.08 -2.41
CA LEU A 202 -19.24 -9.35 -3.79
C LEU A 202 -19.96 -8.14 -4.39
N VAL A 203 -20.78 -7.44 -3.59
CA VAL A 203 -21.47 -6.21 -4.01
C VAL A 203 -20.46 -5.10 -4.31
N ILE A 204 -19.50 -4.89 -3.42
CA ILE A 204 -18.46 -3.86 -3.59
C ILE A 204 -17.53 -4.20 -4.76
N ALA A 205 -17.07 -5.44 -4.87
CA ALA A 205 -16.22 -5.92 -5.95
C ALA A 205 -16.88 -5.74 -7.33
N ALA A 206 -18.17 -6.08 -7.44
CA ALA A 206 -18.94 -5.84 -8.64
C ALA A 206 -19.05 -4.33 -8.94
N ALA A 207 -19.26 -3.49 -7.92
CA ALA A 207 -19.34 -2.03 -8.08
C ALA A 207 -18.03 -1.40 -8.58
N LEU A 208 -16.88 -1.89 -8.08
CA LEU A 208 -15.56 -1.44 -8.51
C LEU A 208 -15.17 -1.92 -9.91
N SER A 209 -15.85 -2.96 -10.42
CA SER A 209 -15.58 -3.55 -11.73
C SER A 209 -16.40 -2.95 -12.86
N VAL A 210 -17.43 -2.15 -12.53
CA VAL A 210 -18.34 -1.52 -13.50
C VAL A 210 -18.34 0.00 -13.33
N GLN A 211 -19.01 0.69 -14.25
CA GLN A 211 -19.19 2.13 -14.09
C GLN A 211 -20.23 2.44 -12.99
N ASP A 212 -19.93 3.43 -12.15
CA ASP A 212 -20.84 3.90 -11.09
C ASP A 212 -22.27 4.18 -11.64
N PRO A 213 -23.32 3.58 -11.04
CA PRO A 213 -24.70 3.76 -11.48
C PRO A 213 -25.27 5.15 -11.20
N ARG A 214 -24.64 5.95 -10.34
CA ARG A 214 -25.08 7.31 -10.01
C ARG A 214 -24.78 8.29 -11.14
N ASP A 215 -25.81 8.93 -11.65
CA ASP A 215 -25.68 9.99 -12.63
C ASP A 215 -25.50 11.33 -11.91
N ARG A 216 -24.46 12.08 -12.28
CA ARG A 216 -24.17 13.40 -11.72
C ARG A 216 -23.92 14.42 -12.83
N PRO A 217 -24.98 14.85 -13.55
CA PRO A 217 -24.86 15.85 -14.61
C PRO A 217 -24.30 17.16 -14.08
N MET A 218 -23.52 17.88 -14.88
CA MET A 218 -22.88 19.12 -14.45
C MET A 218 -23.88 20.24 -14.11
N GLN A 219 -25.05 20.24 -14.76
CA GLN A 219 -26.12 21.21 -14.54
C GLN A 219 -27.01 20.87 -13.33
N GLU A 220 -27.04 19.59 -12.93
CA GLU A 220 -27.92 19.07 -11.86
C GLU A 220 -27.11 18.51 -10.69
N ARG A 221 -25.92 19.06 -10.43
CA ARG A 221 -25.01 18.53 -9.40
C ARG A 221 -25.63 18.53 -8.00
N GLU A 222 -26.28 19.62 -7.61
CA GLU A 222 -26.92 19.75 -6.29
C GLU A 222 -28.11 18.80 -6.15
N ALA A 223 -28.91 18.64 -7.20
CA ALA A 223 -30.02 17.69 -7.22
C ALA A 223 -29.53 16.23 -7.13
N ALA A 224 -28.44 15.89 -7.83
CA ALA A 224 -27.78 14.58 -7.71
C ALA A 224 -27.28 14.33 -6.30
N ASP A 225 -26.59 15.31 -5.72
CA ASP A 225 -26.05 15.20 -4.36
C ASP A 225 -27.16 15.01 -3.32
N ALA A 226 -28.28 15.73 -3.46
CA ALA A 226 -29.46 15.57 -2.62
C ALA A 226 -30.13 14.20 -2.81
N ALA A 227 -30.32 13.75 -4.06
CA ALA A 227 -30.94 12.46 -4.36
C ALA A 227 -30.10 11.27 -3.85
N HIS A 228 -28.77 11.40 -3.88
CA HIS A 228 -27.85 10.35 -3.48
C HIS A 228 -27.48 10.41 -1.99
N ALA A 229 -27.81 11.49 -1.28
CA ALA A 229 -27.47 11.68 0.14
C ALA A 229 -27.94 10.53 1.04
N LYS A 230 -29.11 9.95 0.76
CA LYS A 230 -29.65 8.78 1.49
C LYS A 230 -28.79 7.51 1.40
N PHE A 231 -27.91 7.42 0.40
CA PHE A 231 -26.98 6.30 0.25
C PHE A 231 -25.63 6.57 0.89
N ASN A 232 -25.37 7.79 1.38
CA ASN A 232 -24.08 8.13 1.94
C ASN A 232 -23.84 7.37 3.26
N ASP A 233 -22.58 7.03 3.49
CA ASP A 233 -22.10 6.61 4.79
C ASP A 233 -21.16 7.66 5.37
N GLU A 234 -21.19 7.83 6.68
CA GLU A 234 -20.41 8.86 7.36
C GLU A 234 -18.91 8.56 7.38
N ARG A 235 -18.52 7.31 7.14
CA ARG A 235 -17.13 6.85 7.26
C ARG A 235 -16.60 6.18 5.99
N SER A 236 -17.44 5.63 5.12
CA SER A 236 -17.00 4.83 3.98
C SER A 236 -17.89 4.91 2.73
N GLU A 237 -17.33 5.41 1.63
CA GLU A 237 -18.01 5.41 0.33
C GLU A 237 -18.19 4.00 -0.26
N PHE A 238 -17.46 2.99 0.25
CA PHE A 238 -17.71 1.60 -0.13
C PHE A 238 -19.04 1.10 0.45
N LEU A 239 -19.37 1.50 1.68
CA LEU A 239 -20.65 1.15 2.31
C LEU A 239 -21.84 1.86 1.64
N SER A 240 -21.59 2.96 0.92
CA SER A 240 -22.62 3.59 0.09
C SER A 240 -23.10 2.68 -1.04
N TYR A 241 -22.24 1.82 -1.58
CA TYR A 241 -22.66 0.80 -2.53
C TYR A 241 -23.59 -0.22 -1.86
N LEU A 242 -23.30 -0.66 -0.63
CA LEU A 242 -24.18 -1.59 0.09
C LEU A 242 -25.56 -0.97 0.34
N LYS A 243 -25.62 0.29 0.75
CA LYS A 243 -26.89 1.02 0.97
C LYS A 243 -27.69 1.15 -0.33
N LEU A 244 -27.03 1.56 -1.42
CA LEU A 244 -27.66 1.66 -2.73
C LEU A 244 -28.15 0.30 -3.24
N TRP A 245 -27.35 -0.75 -3.04
CA TRP A 245 -27.69 -2.11 -3.43
C TRP A 245 -28.94 -2.63 -2.72
N ARG A 246 -28.98 -2.49 -1.38
CA ARG A 246 -30.14 -2.87 -0.57
C ARG A 246 -31.39 -2.13 -1.00
N TRP A 247 -31.29 -0.80 -1.15
CA TRP A 247 -32.41 0.02 -1.63
C TRP A 247 -32.88 -0.43 -3.03
N TYR A 248 -31.95 -0.66 -3.96
CA TYR A 248 -32.30 -1.08 -5.31
C TYR A 248 -32.96 -2.47 -5.32
N ALA A 249 -32.47 -3.41 -4.51
CA ALA A 249 -33.07 -4.74 -4.38
C ALA A 249 -34.52 -4.65 -3.87
N GLU A 250 -34.77 -3.84 -2.85
CA GLU A 250 -36.12 -3.56 -2.33
C GLU A 250 -37.02 -2.96 -3.42
N GLN A 251 -36.53 -1.96 -4.17
CA GLN A 251 -37.30 -1.36 -5.27
C GLN A 251 -37.62 -2.37 -6.38
N VAL A 252 -36.73 -3.34 -6.63
CA VAL A 252 -36.98 -4.40 -7.63
C VAL A 252 -37.99 -5.41 -7.12
N GLN A 253 -37.93 -5.78 -5.83
CA GLN A 253 -38.85 -6.72 -5.22
C GLN A 253 -40.27 -6.19 -5.15
N HIS A 254 -40.44 -4.90 -4.81
CA HIS A 254 -41.74 -4.25 -4.68
C HIS A 254 -42.18 -3.46 -5.92
N LYS A 255 -41.52 -3.65 -7.07
CA LYS A 255 -41.88 -2.91 -8.29
C LYS A 255 -43.29 -3.29 -8.75
N ALA A 256 -44.15 -2.30 -8.94
CA ALA A 256 -45.44 -2.52 -9.61
C ALA A 256 -45.26 -2.86 -11.11
N SER A 257 -44.32 -2.20 -11.80
CA SER A 257 -43.97 -2.53 -13.18
C SER A 257 -42.55 -2.08 -13.51
N GLN A 258 -41.95 -2.68 -14.55
CA GLN A 258 -40.61 -2.31 -15.00
C GLN A 258 -40.53 -0.84 -15.45
N ARG A 259 -41.58 -0.31 -16.08
CA ARG A 259 -41.66 1.10 -16.49
C ARG A 259 -41.65 2.05 -15.29
N LYS A 260 -42.41 1.72 -14.24
CA LYS A 260 -42.44 2.53 -13.00
C LYS A 260 -41.11 2.49 -12.26
N LEU A 261 -40.46 1.33 -12.19
CA LEU A 261 -39.11 1.21 -11.64
C LEU A 261 -38.11 2.09 -12.40
N VAL A 262 -38.08 2.02 -13.73
CA VAL A 262 -37.19 2.86 -14.55
C VAL A 262 -37.44 4.35 -14.33
N ALA A 263 -38.72 4.76 -14.20
CA ALA A 263 -39.06 6.15 -13.88
C ALA A 263 -38.53 6.56 -12.49
N LEU A 264 -38.70 5.72 -11.47
CA LEU A 264 -38.18 5.96 -10.12
C LEU A 264 -36.66 6.08 -10.10
N LEU A 265 -35.95 5.19 -10.79
CA LEU A 265 -34.48 5.23 -10.87
C LEU A 265 -34.01 6.54 -11.50
N ARG A 266 -34.63 6.96 -12.61
CA ARG A 266 -34.31 8.23 -13.28
C ARG A 266 -34.61 9.45 -12.41
N GLN A 267 -35.71 9.44 -11.65
CA GLN A 267 -36.04 10.49 -10.68
C GLN A 267 -34.98 10.61 -9.56
N ASN A 268 -34.31 9.51 -9.22
CA ASN A 268 -33.23 9.48 -8.24
C ASN A 268 -31.85 9.65 -8.89
N LEU A 269 -31.79 10.05 -10.16
CA LEU A 269 -30.53 10.22 -10.91
C LEU A 269 -29.65 8.96 -10.87
N LEU A 270 -30.28 7.82 -11.12
CA LEU A 270 -29.63 6.52 -11.23
C LEU A 270 -29.84 5.93 -12.63
N SER A 271 -28.77 5.43 -13.23
CA SER A 271 -28.80 4.77 -14.54
C SER A 271 -29.35 3.35 -14.42
N PRO A 272 -30.51 3.04 -15.03
CA PRO A 272 -31.09 1.69 -14.97
C PRO A 272 -30.20 0.63 -15.64
N LEU A 273 -29.44 1.02 -16.67
CA LEU A 273 -28.54 0.13 -17.39
C LEU A 273 -27.35 -0.27 -16.51
N ARG A 274 -26.67 0.70 -15.90
CA ARG A 274 -25.52 0.45 -15.02
C ARG A 274 -25.92 -0.31 -13.75
N LEU A 275 -27.12 -0.05 -13.22
CA LEU A 275 -27.66 -0.85 -12.10
C LEU A 275 -27.89 -2.31 -12.48
N ARG A 276 -28.34 -2.57 -13.73
CA ARG A 276 -28.48 -3.94 -14.24
C ARG A 276 -27.12 -4.59 -14.43
N GLU A 277 -26.20 -3.91 -15.10
CA GLU A 277 -24.82 -4.37 -15.31
C GLU A 277 -24.13 -4.73 -13.98
N TRP A 278 -24.28 -3.87 -12.97
CA TRP A 278 -23.78 -4.14 -11.62
C TRP A 278 -24.40 -5.42 -11.01
N ARG A 279 -25.71 -5.63 -11.16
CA ARG A 279 -26.38 -6.87 -10.72
C ARG A 279 -25.93 -8.10 -11.48
N ASP A 280 -25.69 -7.97 -12.78
CA ASP A 280 -25.24 -9.07 -13.63
C ASP A 280 -23.84 -9.51 -13.23
N VAL A 281 -22.89 -8.57 -13.05
CA VAL A 281 -21.54 -8.86 -12.57
C VAL A 281 -21.56 -9.46 -11.17
N HIS A 282 -22.36 -8.92 -10.25
CA HIS A 282 -22.53 -9.52 -8.92
C HIS A 282 -23.04 -10.97 -9.02
N SER A 283 -24.03 -11.23 -9.88
CA SER A 283 -24.62 -12.57 -10.01
C SER A 283 -23.62 -13.57 -10.59
N GLN A 284 -22.79 -13.13 -11.54
CA GLN A 284 -21.68 -13.94 -12.07
C GLN A 284 -20.65 -14.27 -11.00
N LEU A 285 -20.24 -13.28 -10.19
CA LEU A 285 -19.30 -13.50 -9.09
C LEU A 285 -19.90 -14.42 -8.02
N ALA A 286 -21.17 -14.21 -7.64
CA ALA A 286 -21.88 -15.05 -6.67
C ALA A 286 -22.00 -16.50 -7.14
N ALA A 287 -22.33 -16.73 -8.42
CA ALA A 287 -22.35 -18.06 -9.01
C ALA A 287 -20.97 -18.73 -8.95
N LEU A 288 -19.92 -18.01 -9.36
CA LEU A 288 -18.56 -18.51 -9.39
C LEU A 288 -18.03 -18.90 -8.00
N VAL A 289 -18.31 -18.11 -6.96
CA VAL A 289 -17.90 -18.46 -5.59
C VAL A 289 -18.74 -19.61 -5.03
N GLY A 290 -20.02 -19.71 -5.43
CA GLY A 290 -20.90 -20.82 -5.08
C GLY A 290 -20.44 -22.15 -5.69
N GLU A 291 -20.04 -22.14 -6.96
CA GLU A 291 -19.43 -23.30 -7.67
C GLU A 291 -18.15 -23.77 -6.99
N GLN A 292 -17.38 -22.85 -6.40
CA GLN A 292 -16.18 -23.16 -5.63
C GLN A 292 -16.48 -23.60 -4.19
N GLY A 293 -17.75 -23.71 -3.80
CA GLY A 293 -18.16 -24.15 -2.46
C GLY A 293 -17.90 -23.13 -1.36
N TRP A 294 -17.70 -21.85 -1.69
CA TRP A 294 -17.49 -20.81 -0.70
C TRP A 294 -18.79 -20.45 -0.01
N ARG A 295 -18.73 -20.23 1.31
CA ARG A 295 -19.91 -19.88 2.11
C ARG A 295 -20.03 -18.36 2.25
N LEU A 296 -21.23 -17.87 2.01
CA LEU A 296 -21.62 -16.49 2.32
C LEU A 296 -21.80 -16.34 3.84
N ASN A 297 -21.60 -15.12 4.37
CA ASN A 297 -21.85 -14.83 5.78
C ASN A 297 -23.35 -14.78 6.10
N GLU A 298 -23.73 -15.31 7.27
CA GLU A 298 -25.12 -15.36 7.76
C GLU A 298 -25.56 -14.06 8.44
N ALA A 299 -24.62 -13.33 9.04
CA ALA A 299 -24.85 -12.05 9.69
C ALA A 299 -24.20 -10.91 8.89
N ASP A 300 -24.77 -9.71 9.00
CA ASP A 300 -24.20 -8.49 8.41
C ASP A 300 -22.76 -8.27 8.90
N ALA A 301 -21.85 -8.04 7.96
CA ALA A 301 -20.46 -7.82 8.29
C ALA A 301 -20.24 -6.49 9.03
N THR A 302 -19.33 -6.51 9.99
CA THR A 302 -18.90 -5.29 10.68
C THR A 302 -18.09 -4.38 9.76
N TYR A 303 -18.03 -3.09 10.12
CA TYR A 303 -17.19 -2.11 9.43
C TYR A 303 -15.73 -2.60 9.32
N GLU A 304 -15.17 -3.16 10.40
CA GLU A 304 -13.80 -3.65 10.40
C GLU A 304 -13.59 -4.82 9.44
N GLN A 305 -14.48 -5.80 9.41
CA GLN A 305 -14.35 -6.98 8.52
C GLN A 305 -14.29 -6.57 7.04
N VAL A 306 -15.21 -5.70 6.61
CA VAL A 306 -15.24 -5.21 5.22
C VAL A 306 -13.95 -4.47 4.89
N HIS A 307 -13.49 -3.56 5.77
CA HIS A 307 -12.31 -2.73 5.47
C HIS A 307 -10.98 -3.50 5.61
N MET A 308 -10.91 -4.51 6.47
CA MET A 308 -9.78 -5.44 6.50
C MET A 308 -9.65 -6.20 5.18
N ALA A 309 -10.76 -6.70 4.63
CA ALA A 309 -10.77 -7.35 3.33
C ALA A 309 -10.40 -6.37 2.19
N LEU A 310 -10.95 -5.15 2.19
CA LEU A 310 -10.60 -4.10 1.22
C LEU A 310 -9.10 -3.80 1.22
N LEU A 311 -8.50 -3.67 2.40
CA LEU A 311 -7.08 -3.32 2.54
C LEU A 311 -6.19 -4.33 1.83
N THR A 312 -6.51 -5.62 1.83
CA THR A 312 -5.68 -6.65 1.15
C THR A 312 -5.49 -6.41 -0.35
N GLY A 313 -6.44 -5.77 -1.04
CA GLY A 313 -6.31 -5.38 -2.44
C GLY A 313 -5.87 -3.93 -2.67
N LEU A 314 -5.95 -3.09 -1.63
CA LEU A 314 -5.84 -1.63 -1.75
C LEU A 314 -4.73 -1.02 -0.87
N LEU A 315 -3.78 -1.81 -0.37
CA LEU A 315 -2.65 -1.30 0.44
C LEU A 315 -1.90 -0.16 -0.25
N GLY A 316 -1.71 -0.26 -1.57
CA GLY A 316 -1.06 0.80 -2.37
C GLY A 316 -1.87 2.10 -2.48
N ASN A 317 -3.15 2.08 -2.11
CA ASN A 317 -4.05 3.23 -2.14
C ASN A 317 -4.36 3.80 -0.74
N VAL A 318 -3.61 3.38 0.28
CA VAL A 318 -3.69 3.96 1.62
C VAL A 318 -3.00 5.33 1.63
N GLY A 319 -3.56 6.27 2.38
CA GLY A 319 -2.90 7.54 2.66
C GLY A 319 -3.21 8.09 4.05
N THR A 320 -2.29 8.92 4.54
CA THR A 320 -2.40 9.65 5.80
C THR A 320 -2.44 11.15 5.53
N LYS A 321 -3.30 11.86 6.24
CA LYS A 321 -3.46 13.31 6.10
C LYS A 321 -2.15 13.99 6.49
N ALA A 322 -1.63 14.83 5.60
CA ALA A 322 -0.47 15.67 5.88
C ALA A 322 -0.84 16.76 6.89
N GLU A 323 0.16 17.29 7.60
CA GLU A 323 -0.06 18.33 8.61
C GLU A 323 -0.60 19.63 8.00
N GLU A 324 -0.26 19.91 6.74
CA GLU A 324 -0.67 21.13 6.04
C GLU A 324 -1.34 20.84 4.68
N GLY A 325 -2.23 21.77 4.25
CA GLY A 325 -2.67 21.86 2.85
C GLY A 325 -3.85 20.99 2.41
N GLY A 326 -4.50 20.24 3.30
CA GLY A 326 -5.64 19.38 2.92
C GLY A 326 -5.27 18.31 1.88
N VAL A 327 -4.02 17.83 1.97
CA VAL A 327 -3.42 16.81 1.11
C VAL A 327 -3.20 15.54 1.93
N TRP A 328 -3.27 14.38 1.29
CA TRP A 328 -2.90 13.10 1.87
C TRP A 328 -1.58 12.63 1.26
N GLN A 329 -0.67 12.17 2.11
CA GLN A 329 0.52 11.44 1.72
C GLN A 329 0.13 9.96 1.53
N GLY A 330 0.32 9.44 0.33
CA GLY A 330 0.09 8.04 -0.02
C GLY A 330 1.38 7.24 -0.08
N ALA A 331 1.23 5.96 -0.43
CA ALA A 331 2.34 5.08 -0.72
C ALA A 331 3.30 5.66 -1.78
N ARG A 332 4.61 5.43 -1.64
CA ARG A 332 5.63 5.86 -2.62
C ARG A 332 5.72 7.38 -2.76
N ASP A 333 5.50 8.10 -1.65
CA ASP A 333 5.56 9.56 -1.51
C ASP A 333 4.63 10.35 -2.45
N ILE A 334 3.61 9.68 -3.00
CA ILE A 334 2.59 10.37 -3.79
C ILE A 334 1.77 11.29 -2.89
N ARG A 335 1.37 12.43 -3.43
CA ARG A 335 0.47 13.37 -2.78
C ARG A 335 -0.85 13.42 -3.54
N PHE A 336 -1.96 13.19 -2.85
CA PHE A 336 -3.27 13.18 -3.47
C PHE A 336 -4.29 13.99 -2.69
N HIS A 337 -5.33 14.42 -3.39
CA HIS A 337 -6.49 15.10 -2.81
C HIS A 337 -7.70 14.18 -2.82
N ILE A 338 -8.61 14.36 -1.88
CA ILE A 338 -9.93 13.73 -1.99
C ILE A 338 -10.67 14.37 -3.17
N HIS A 339 -11.28 13.55 -4.02
CA HIS A 339 -12.04 14.04 -5.15
C HIS A 339 -13.16 15.00 -4.69
N PRO A 340 -13.36 16.17 -5.33
CA PRO A 340 -14.33 17.16 -4.87
C PRO A 340 -15.77 16.65 -4.80
N GLY A 341 -16.07 15.59 -5.54
CA GLY A 341 -17.36 14.94 -5.52
C GLY A 341 -17.61 14.01 -4.32
N SER A 342 -16.63 13.79 -3.45
CA SER A 342 -16.75 12.94 -2.26
C SER A 342 -17.61 13.60 -1.17
N PRO A 343 -18.67 12.94 -0.65
CA PRO A 343 -19.40 13.44 0.52
C PRO A 343 -18.58 13.42 1.82
N LEU A 344 -17.51 12.62 1.91
CA LEU A 344 -16.65 12.59 3.09
C LEU A 344 -15.78 13.84 3.16
N GLY A 345 -15.15 14.24 2.05
CA GLY A 345 -14.35 15.47 1.98
C GLY A 345 -13.45 15.66 3.20
N LYS A 346 -13.68 16.72 3.99
CA LYS A 346 -12.89 17.02 5.21
C LYS A 346 -13.12 16.03 6.37
N LYS A 347 -14.22 15.27 6.37
CA LYS A 347 -14.59 14.29 7.41
C LYS A 347 -13.88 12.93 7.28
N ALA A 348 -13.10 12.72 6.21
CA ALA A 348 -12.47 11.43 5.93
C ALA A 348 -11.48 10.94 7.01
N GLY A 349 -11.02 11.83 7.90
CA GLY A 349 -10.10 11.51 8.98
C GLY A 349 -8.64 11.52 8.56
N ARG A 350 -7.75 11.07 9.46
CA ARG A 350 -6.30 11.06 9.22
C ARG A 350 -5.91 9.94 8.26
N TRP A 351 -6.31 8.71 8.54
CA TRP A 351 -5.99 7.55 7.70
C TRP A 351 -7.18 7.16 6.82
N ILE A 352 -6.91 7.03 5.53
CA ILE A 352 -7.91 6.61 4.55
C ILE A 352 -7.37 5.54 3.61
N VAL A 353 -8.28 4.77 3.03
CA VAL A 353 -8.02 3.94 1.84
C VAL A 353 -8.90 4.45 0.70
N ALA A 354 -8.37 4.45 -0.52
CA ALA A 354 -9.11 4.79 -1.74
C ALA A 354 -9.31 3.56 -2.63
N GLY A 355 -10.48 3.45 -3.26
CA GLY A 355 -10.76 2.43 -4.28
C GLY A 355 -9.91 2.65 -5.53
N GLU A 356 -9.74 3.91 -5.92
CA GLU A 356 -8.85 4.30 -7.03
C GLU A 356 -8.14 5.63 -6.77
N LEU A 357 -6.91 5.73 -7.30
CA LEU A 357 -6.14 6.96 -7.39
C LEU A 357 -6.00 7.30 -8.88
N VAL A 358 -6.59 8.42 -9.29
CA VAL A 358 -6.66 8.83 -10.70
C VAL A 358 -6.13 10.25 -10.87
N GLU A 359 -5.15 10.39 -11.75
CA GLU A 359 -4.58 11.69 -12.11
C GLU A 359 -5.34 12.32 -13.28
N THR A 360 -5.82 13.54 -13.07
CA THR A 360 -6.47 14.36 -14.09
C THR A 360 -5.79 15.73 -14.15
N THR A 361 -6.27 16.72 -13.40
CA THR A 361 -5.58 17.98 -13.14
C THR A 361 -4.64 17.87 -11.94
N ARG A 362 -5.01 17.05 -10.97
CA ARG A 362 -4.22 16.59 -9.82
C ARG A 362 -4.49 15.12 -9.61
N LEU A 363 -3.72 14.48 -8.74
CA LEU A 363 -4.00 13.13 -8.28
C LEU A 363 -5.18 13.16 -7.29
N TYR A 364 -6.27 12.48 -7.63
CA TYR A 364 -7.47 12.41 -6.80
C TYR A 364 -7.76 10.98 -6.33
N ALA A 365 -8.08 10.86 -5.05
CA ALA A 365 -8.66 9.66 -4.46
C ALA A 365 -10.18 9.64 -4.64
N ARG A 366 -10.71 8.52 -5.13
CA ARG A 366 -12.15 8.29 -5.34
C ARG A 366 -12.57 6.99 -4.66
N CYS A 367 -13.81 6.96 -4.18
CA CYS A 367 -14.33 5.87 -3.34
C CYS A 367 -13.45 5.67 -2.10
N ILE A 368 -13.52 6.61 -1.16
CA ILE A 368 -12.66 6.62 0.03
C ILE A 368 -13.36 6.09 1.28
N ALA A 369 -12.57 5.57 2.21
CA ALA A 369 -13.03 5.22 3.54
C ALA A 369 -12.00 5.53 4.63
N LYS A 370 -12.50 5.90 5.80
CA LYS A 370 -11.70 6.04 7.02
C LYS A 370 -11.26 4.66 7.52
N ILE A 371 -9.98 4.52 7.86
CA ILE A 371 -9.40 3.27 8.39
C ILE A 371 -8.59 3.51 9.66
N ASP A 372 -8.31 2.44 10.40
CA ASP A 372 -7.37 2.44 11.52
C ASP A 372 -5.97 1.96 11.04
N PRO A 373 -4.86 2.61 11.45
CA PRO A 373 -3.51 2.17 11.09
C PRO A 373 -3.18 0.73 11.56
N ARG A 374 -3.80 0.22 12.63
CA ARG A 374 -3.64 -1.17 13.08
C ARG A 374 -4.16 -2.18 12.05
N TRP A 375 -5.12 -1.77 11.23
CA TRP A 375 -5.64 -2.60 10.15
C TRP A 375 -4.65 -2.69 9.00
N VAL A 376 -3.97 -1.57 8.69
CA VAL A 376 -2.88 -1.52 7.72
C VAL A 376 -1.72 -2.42 8.16
N GLU A 377 -1.37 -2.39 9.45
CA GLU A 377 -0.35 -3.27 10.02
C GLU A 377 -0.68 -4.75 9.83
N ARG A 378 -1.92 -5.16 10.14
CA ARG A 378 -2.35 -6.56 9.99
C ARG A 378 -2.45 -6.99 8.53
N ALA A 379 -3.07 -6.19 7.68
CA ALA A 379 -3.29 -6.53 6.27
C ALA A 379 -2.00 -6.51 5.43
N GLY A 380 -1.04 -5.65 5.79
CA GLY A 380 0.24 -5.50 5.09
C GLY A 380 1.44 -6.09 5.83
N ALA A 381 1.23 -7.03 6.76
CA ALA A 381 2.27 -7.52 7.66
C ALA A 381 3.53 -8.03 6.92
N HIS A 382 3.35 -8.68 5.76
CA HIS A 382 4.42 -9.19 4.89
C HIS A 382 5.18 -8.10 4.12
N LEU A 383 4.68 -6.87 4.12
CA LEU A 383 5.24 -5.72 3.39
C LEU A 383 5.83 -4.66 4.31
N LEU A 384 5.66 -4.81 5.63
CA LEU A 384 6.17 -3.86 6.60
C LEU A 384 7.69 -3.90 6.68
N ARG A 385 8.32 -2.75 6.49
CA ARG A 385 9.73 -2.54 6.84
C ARG A 385 9.81 -2.06 8.28
N ARG A 386 10.41 -2.89 9.14
CA ARG A 386 10.62 -2.59 10.56
C ARG A 386 12.05 -2.14 10.77
N ASN A 387 12.20 -1.04 11.50
CA ASN A 387 13.48 -0.50 11.94
C ASN A 387 13.45 -0.41 13.46
N TRP A 388 14.58 -0.72 14.10
CA TRP A 388 14.76 -0.65 15.54
C TRP A 388 15.80 0.42 15.87
N SER A 389 15.57 1.13 16.97
CA SER A 389 16.42 2.23 17.43
C SER A 389 16.48 2.26 18.94
N ASP A 390 17.52 2.90 19.47
CA ASP A 390 17.71 3.09 20.92
C ASP A 390 17.60 1.76 21.72
N PRO A 391 18.45 0.76 21.40
CA PRO A 391 18.51 -0.46 22.19
C PRO A 391 19.14 -0.12 23.55
N ARG A 392 18.45 -0.48 24.64
CA ARG A 392 18.86 -0.12 26.00
C ARG A 392 18.41 -1.17 27.03
N TRP A 393 19.19 -1.30 28.10
CA TRP A 393 18.78 -2.12 29.25
C TRP A 393 17.57 -1.51 29.95
N GLU A 394 16.64 -2.37 30.38
CA GLU A 394 15.52 -1.95 31.20
C GLU A 394 15.34 -2.86 32.41
N LYS A 395 15.79 -2.35 33.56
CA LYS A 395 15.79 -3.03 34.86
C LYS A 395 14.48 -3.73 35.20
N LYS A 396 13.34 -3.03 35.10
CA LYS A 396 12.01 -3.59 35.45
C LYS A 396 11.59 -4.77 34.57
N ALA A 397 12.02 -4.77 33.31
CA ALA A 397 11.71 -5.86 32.38
C ALA A 397 12.75 -6.98 32.43
N GLY A 398 13.93 -6.71 32.99
CA GLY A 398 15.05 -7.66 33.06
C GLY A 398 15.56 -8.06 31.67
N GLN A 399 15.43 -7.20 30.67
CA GLN A 399 15.80 -7.48 29.28
C GLN A 399 16.20 -6.20 28.54
N VAL A 400 16.93 -6.35 27.43
CA VAL A 400 17.21 -5.24 26.51
C VAL A 400 15.99 -4.96 25.64
N VAL A 401 15.58 -3.70 25.58
CA VAL A 401 14.43 -3.24 24.79
C VAL A 401 14.88 -2.23 23.74
N ALA A 402 14.15 -2.17 22.63
CA ALA A 402 14.36 -1.18 21.59
C ALA A 402 13.03 -0.54 21.17
N ASN A 403 13.11 0.64 20.57
CA ASN A 403 11.97 1.31 19.96
C ASN A 403 11.84 0.83 18.50
N GLU A 404 10.71 0.19 18.19
CA GLU A 404 10.36 -0.27 16.85
C GLU A 404 9.51 0.77 16.11
N ARG A 405 9.86 0.98 14.83
CA ARG A 405 9.09 1.75 13.86
C ARG A 405 8.82 0.87 12.64
N ALA A 406 7.56 0.79 12.22
CA ALA A 406 7.20 0.12 10.99
C ALA A 406 6.67 1.08 9.93
N THR A 407 7.11 0.85 8.70
CA THR A 407 6.69 1.61 7.53
C THR A 407 6.11 0.69 6.46
N LEU A 408 5.08 1.17 5.76
CA LEU A 408 4.49 0.53 4.59
C LEU A 408 4.60 1.49 3.42
N TYR A 409 5.40 1.16 2.40
CA TYR A 409 5.63 2.00 1.22
C TYR A 409 6.00 3.47 1.54
N GLY A 410 6.79 3.69 2.59
CA GLY A 410 7.18 5.03 3.06
C GLY A 410 6.23 5.65 4.10
N LEU A 411 5.01 5.13 4.23
CA LEU A 411 4.07 5.60 5.27
C LEU A 411 4.42 4.99 6.63
N THR A 412 4.56 5.83 7.65
CA THR A 412 4.80 5.34 9.02
C THR A 412 3.50 4.86 9.64
N VAL A 413 3.38 3.54 9.83
CA VAL A 413 2.16 2.91 10.37
C VAL A 413 2.13 3.04 11.90
N TYR A 414 3.26 2.78 12.55
CA TYR A 414 3.49 3.06 13.96
C TYR A 414 4.96 3.38 14.20
N ALA A 415 5.22 4.10 15.30
CA ALA A 415 6.56 4.45 15.75
C ALA A 415 6.62 4.40 17.29
N GLY A 416 7.78 4.06 17.83
CA GLY A 416 8.03 4.06 19.28
C GLY A 416 7.43 2.84 20.00
N ARG A 417 7.12 1.75 19.29
CA ARG A 417 6.64 0.53 19.95
C ARG A 417 7.81 -0.14 20.66
N ARG A 418 7.71 -0.30 21.97
CA ARG A 418 8.71 -1.01 22.77
C ARG A 418 8.68 -2.51 22.46
N VAL A 419 9.81 -3.07 22.05
CA VAL A 419 9.96 -4.50 21.72
C VAL A 419 11.17 -5.11 22.42
N HIS A 420 11.14 -6.43 22.61
CA HIS A 420 12.25 -7.18 23.18
C HIS A 420 13.37 -7.34 22.14
N PHE A 421 14.49 -6.65 22.37
CA PHE A 421 15.57 -6.51 21.39
C PHE A 421 16.38 -7.80 21.24
N GLY A 422 16.51 -8.62 22.29
CA GLY A 422 17.24 -9.88 22.24
C GLY A 422 16.67 -10.93 21.27
N ARG A 423 15.43 -10.77 20.78
CA ARG A 423 14.87 -11.62 19.71
C ARG A 423 15.22 -11.14 18.30
N ILE A 424 15.67 -9.90 18.17
CA ILE A 424 15.95 -9.23 16.90
C ILE A 424 17.46 -9.31 16.63
N ASP A 425 18.26 -8.88 17.60
CA ASP A 425 19.72 -8.97 17.57
C ASP A 425 20.22 -9.50 18.92
N PRO A 426 20.33 -10.84 19.08
CA PRO A 426 20.80 -11.44 20.31
C PRO A 426 22.22 -11.00 20.70
N ARG A 427 23.08 -10.77 19.70
CA ARG A 427 24.49 -10.41 19.91
C ARG A 427 24.58 -9.02 20.50
N GLN A 428 24.02 -8.02 19.84
CA GLN A 428 24.05 -6.64 20.35
C GLN A 428 23.27 -6.53 21.67
N ALA A 429 22.16 -7.25 21.83
CA ALA A 429 21.44 -7.31 23.10
C ALA A 429 22.32 -7.87 24.22
N ARG A 430 23.16 -8.87 23.97
CA ARG A 430 24.10 -9.40 24.96
C ARG A 430 25.16 -8.37 25.35
N GLU A 431 25.73 -7.66 24.37
CA GLU A 431 26.72 -6.61 24.64
C GLU A 431 26.12 -5.51 25.56
N ILE A 432 24.88 -5.09 25.29
CA ILE A 432 24.16 -4.13 26.12
C ILE A 432 23.81 -4.73 27.48
N PHE A 433 23.39 -5.99 27.54
CA PHE A 433 23.07 -6.66 28.80
C PHE A 433 24.28 -6.73 29.73
N ILE A 434 25.43 -7.16 29.23
CA ILE A 434 26.65 -7.23 30.05
C ILE A 434 27.02 -5.84 30.54
N ARG A 435 27.11 -4.87 29.62
CA ARG A 435 27.55 -3.51 29.93
C ARG A 435 26.57 -2.77 30.86
N ASP A 436 25.31 -2.70 30.48
CA ASP A 436 24.34 -1.82 31.14
C ASP A 436 23.60 -2.50 32.29
N ALA A 437 23.65 -3.84 32.40
CA ALA A 437 23.02 -4.58 33.50
C ALA A 437 24.03 -5.18 34.48
N LEU A 438 25.08 -5.84 33.99
CA LEU A 438 26.02 -6.59 34.84
C LEU A 438 27.18 -5.73 35.34
N VAL A 439 27.81 -4.93 34.46
CA VAL A 439 28.94 -4.07 34.82
C VAL A 439 28.46 -2.92 35.72
N THR A 440 27.38 -2.23 35.34
CA THR A 440 26.77 -1.15 36.15
C THR A 440 26.08 -1.65 37.42
N GLY A 441 25.77 -2.94 37.52
CA GLY A 441 24.99 -3.51 38.62
C GLY A 441 23.49 -3.15 38.60
N GLU A 442 22.96 -2.66 37.47
CA GLU A 442 21.54 -2.31 37.33
C GLU A 442 20.61 -3.52 37.12
N ILE A 443 21.14 -4.74 37.09
CA ILE A 443 20.35 -5.96 37.08
C ILE A 443 19.61 -6.18 38.40
N ASP A 444 18.31 -6.47 38.34
CA ASP A 444 17.53 -6.92 39.50
C ASP A 444 17.51 -8.45 39.54
N SER A 445 18.42 -9.05 40.31
CA SER A 445 18.49 -10.49 40.51
C SER A 445 19.11 -10.85 41.87
N LYS A 446 18.79 -12.05 42.38
CA LYS A 446 19.27 -12.55 43.66
C LYS A 446 20.46 -13.51 43.54
N LEU A 447 21.08 -13.61 42.35
CA LEU A 447 22.20 -14.53 42.14
C LEU A 447 23.38 -14.21 43.07
N PRO A 448 24.00 -15.22 43.72
CA PRO A 448 25.07 -15.00 44.69
C PRO A 448 26.26 -14.21 44.15
N PHE A 449 26.75 -14.54 42.95
CA PHE A 449 27.93 -13.89 42.37
C PHE A 449 27.70 -12.40 42.11
N LEU A 450 26.50 -11.98 41.71
CA LEU A 450 26.18 -10.56 41.49
C LEU A 450 26.33 -9.75 42.79
N ARG A 451 25.82 -10.29 43.91
CA ARG A 451 25.97 -9.65 45.22
C ARG A 451 27.42 -9.59 45.68
N HIS A 452 28.20 -10.64 45.42
CA HIS A 452 29.64 -10.65 45.71
C HIS A 452 30.36 -9.58 44.89
N ASN A 453 30.16 -9.58 43.57
CA ASN A 453 30.78 -8.65 42.63
C ASN A 453 30.46 -7.19 42.96
N SER A 454 29.19 -6.84 43.18
CA SER A 454 28.79 -5.48 43.55
C SER A 454 29.37 -5.02 44.89
N ARG A 455 29.49 -5.92 45.89
CA ARG A 455 30.13 -5.57 47.17
C ARG A 455 31.63 -5.34 47.01
N LEU A 456 32.30 -6.16 46.19
CA LEU A 456 33.73 -6.04 45.95
C LEU A 456 34.04 -4.74 45.22
N ILE A 457 33.31 -4.41 44.15
CA ILE A 457 33.44 -3.15 43.41
C ILE A 457 33.24 -1.96 44.35
N ALA A 458 32.15 -1.91 45.11
CA ALA A 458 31.88 -0.82 46.07
C ALA A 458 32.96 -0.69 47.16
N SER A 459 33.60 -1.80 47.57
CA SER A 459 34.69 -1.77 48.53
C SER A 459 35.97 -1.17 47.97
N ILE A 460 36.24 -1.38 46.68
CA ILE A 460 37.40 -0.84 45.96
C ILE A 460 37.18 0.65 45.67
N GLU A 461 35.99 1.05 45.21
CA GLU A 461 35.62 2.47 45.03
C GLU A 461 35.78 3.26 46.34
N LYS A 462 35.37 2.68 47.48
CA LYS A 462 35.58 3.31 48.79
C LYS A 462 37.07 3.48 49.11
N LEU A 463 37.90 2.52 48.72
CA LEU A 463 39.35 2.57 48.90
C LEU A 463 39.99 3.65 48.01
N GLU A 464 39.50 3.83 46.77
CA GLU A 464 39.89 4.93 45.89
C GLU A 464 39.61 6.30 46.50
N HIS A 465 38.39 6.49 47.02
CA HIS A 465 38.00 7.73 47.69
C HIS A 465 38.86 8.02 48.94
N GLN A 466 39.18 6.98 49.73
CA GLN A 466 40.01 7.11 50.92
C GLN A 466 41.47 7.43 50.60
N THR A 467 42.02 6.80 49.55
CA THR A 467 43.42 6.97 49.13
C THR A 467 43.64 8.12 48.16
N ARG A 468 42.56 8.75 47.69
CA ARG A 468 42.54 9.81 46.66
C ARG A 468 43.27 9.41 45.37
N ARG A 469 43.22 8.13 45.04
CA ARG A 469 43.78 7.58 43.80
C ARG A 469 42.62 7.04 42.96
N PRO A 470 42.21 7.76 41.90
CA PRO A 470 41.05 7.38 41.08
C PRO A 470 41.33 6.26 40.07
N ASP A 471 42.52 5.66 40.10
CA ASP A 471 43.00 4.67 39.12
C ASP A 471 43.17 3.25 39.71
N ILE A 472 42.57 2.95 40.86
CA ILE A 472 42.75 1.64 41.52
C ILE A 472 41.79 0.60 40.92
N LEU A 473 40.55 0.97 40.62
CA LEU A 473 39.56 0.12 39.99
C LEU A 473 39.88 -0.03 38.49
N VAL A 474 39.83 -1.26 37.98
CA VAL A 474 39.88 -1.51 36.54
C VAL A 474 38.70 -0.86 35.84
N ASP A 475 38.88 -0.46 34.58
CA ASP A 475 37.79 0.13 33.82
C ASP A 475 36.65 -0.86 33.56
N ASP A 476 35.47 -0.30 33.28
CA ASP A 476 34.27 -1.03 32.89
C ASP A 476 34.51 -2.00 31.71
N GLN A 477 35.51 -1.72 30.86
CA GLN A 477 35.85 -2.54 29.71
C GLN A 477 36.50 -3.87 30.12
N LEU A 478 37.33 -3.88 31.16
CA LEU A 478 37.90 -5.11 31.72
C LEU A 478 36.83 -5.94 32.45
N ILE A 479 35.92 -5.29 33.19
CA ILE A 479 34.78 -5.98 33.82
C ILE A 479 33.84 -6.57 32.75
N TYR A 480 33.61 -5.82 31.68
CA TYR A 480 32.89 -6.31 30.51
C TYR A 480 33.56 -7.56 29.93
N ALA A 481 34.86 -7.52 29.66
CA ALA A 481 35.62 -8.64 29.10
C ALA A 481 35.59 -9.89 30.00
N PHE A 482 35.60 -9.70 31.32
CA PHE A 482 35.45 -10.78 32.30
C PHE A 482 34.13 -11.53 32.13
N TYR A 483 33.02 -10.79 32.06
CA TYR A 483 31.69 -11.38 31.85
C TYR A 483 31.54 -11.95 30.45
N ASP A 484 32.06 -11.25 29.43
CA ASP A 484 31.99 -11.65 28.03
C ASP A 484 32.64 -13.02 27.79
N ALA A 485 33.79 -13.27 28.42
CA ALA A 485 34.50 -14.55 28.30
C ALA A 485 33.78 -15.73 29.00
N ARG A 486 32.88 -15.47 29.96
CA ARG A 486 32.30 -16.50 30.85
C ARG A 486 30.81 -16.73 30.63
N ILE A 487 30.08 -15.72 30.18
CA ILE A 487 28.63 -15.79 29.95
C ILE A 487 28.39 -16.23 28.51
N PRO A 488 27.61 -17.31 28.26
CA PRO A 488 27.32 -17.78 26.91
C PRO A 488 26.63 -16.74 26.01
N GLU A 489 26.70 -16.96 24.69
CA GLU A 489 26.12 -16.07 23.68
C GLU A 489 24.59 -15.98 23.74
N ASP A 490 23.90 -17.02 24.24
CA ASP A 490 22.44 -17.08 24.36
C ASP A 490 21.89 -16.43 25.64
N VAL A 491 22.76 -15.86 26.48
CA VAL A 491 22.40 -15.21 27.73
C VAL A 491 22.46 -13.68 27.59
N PHE A 492 21.30 -13.06 27.37
CA PHE A 492 21.16 -11.61 27.12
C PHE A 492 20.03 -10.94 27.92
N GLN A 493 19.45 -11.64 28.90
CA GLN A 493 18.41 -11.14 29.79
C GLN A 493 18.50 -11.80 31.17
N THR A 494 17.89 -11.20 32.19
CA THR A 494 17.90 -11.72 33.57
C THR A 494 17.38 -13.16 33.63
N ALA A 495 16.26 -13.44 32.96
CA ALA A 495 15.65 -14.77 33.01
C ALA A 495 16.50 -15.86 32.33
N THR A 496 17.27 -15.53 31.29
CA THR A 496 18.22 -16.50 30.68
C THR A 496 19.43 -16.69 31.57
N LEU A 497 19.92 -15.63 32.22
CA LEU A 497 21.04 -15.69 33.15
C LEU A 497 20.71 -16.57 34.36
N GLU A 498 19.57 -16.36 35.01
CA GLU A 498 19.15 -17.14 36.18
C GLU A 498 18.94 -18.62 35.83
N ARG A 499 18.32 -18.88 34.68
CA ARG A 499 18.11 -20.25 34.20
C ARG A 499 19.44 -20.94 33.88
N TRP A 500 20.37 -20.24 33.23
CA TRP A 500 21.69 -20.79 32.93
C TRP A 500 22.48 -21.02 34.23
N TYR A 501 22.51 -20.05 35.14
CA TYR A 501 23.22 -20.14 36.42
C TYR A 501 22.74 -21.30 37.28
N SER A 502 21.43 -21.56 37.34
CA SER A 502 20.89 -22.68 38.13
C SER A 502 21.33 -24.07 37.65
N ARG A 503 21.89 -24.17 36.44
CA ARG A 503 22.44 -25.41 35.86
C ARG A 503 23.96 -25.52 35.99
N LEU A 504 24.63 -24.48 36.50
CA LEU A 504 26.08 -24.51 36.66
C LEU A 504 26.50 -25.40 37.83
N LYS A 505 27.63 -26.08 37.65
CA LYS A 505 28.33 -26.74 38.76
C LYS A 505 28.88 -25.69 39.73
N PRO A 506 29.07 -26.00 41.02
CA PRO A 506 29.60 -25.06 42.01
C PRO A 506 30.90 -24.35 41.58
N ASP A 507 31.82 -25.08 40.95
CA ASP A 507 33.11 -24.51 40.50
C ASP A 507 32.92 -23.50 39.36
N ALA A 508 32.01 -23.78 38.42
CA ALA A 508 31.70 -22.86 37.33
C ALA A 508 30.93 -21.62 37.81
N ALA A 509 30.08 -21.78 38.84
CA ALA A 509 29.41 -20.65 39.48
C ALA A 509 30.40 -19.73 40.22
N ARG A 510 31.40 -20.29 40.90
CA ARG A 510 32.49 -19.53 41.53
C ARG A 510 33.36 -18.78 40.52
N ALA A 511 33.52 -19.31 39.31
CA ALA A 511 34.27 -18.63 38.26
C ALA A 511 33.66 -17.30 37.79
N LEU A 512 32.41 -17.00 38.16
CA LEU A 512 31.72 -15.73 37.89
C LEU A 512 31.90 -14.69 39.00
N GLU A 513 32.51 -15.06 40.13
CA GLU A 513 32.85 -14.16 41.22
C GLU A 513 34.16 -13.43 40.90
N LEU A 514 34.11 -12.10 40.83
CA LEU A 514 35.30 -11.27 40.63
C LEU A 514 36.24 -11.40 41.83
N SER A 515 37.53 -11.50 41.53
CA SER A 515 38.58 -11.42 42.54
C SER A 515 39.12 -10.00 42.70
N ARG A 516 39.78 -9.72 43.83
CA ARG A 516 40.38 -8.41 44.08
C ARG A 516 41.52 -8.11 43.10
N ASP A 517 42.29 -9.12 42.74
CA ASP A 517 43.41 -8.98 41.81
C ASP A 517 42.92 -8.68 40.37
N GLU A 518 41.79 -9.27 39.95
CA GLU A 518 41.18 -8.96 38.65
C GLU A 518 40.56 -7.56 38.57
N LEU A 519 40.18 -6.96 39.71
CA LEU A 519 39.56 -5.64 39.79
C LEU A 519 40.52 -4.50 40.09
N MET A 520 41.76 -4.78 40.49
CA MET A 520 42.75 -3.76 40.80
C MET A 520 43.72 -3.56 39.64
N ARG A 521 43.88 -2.31 39.16
CA ARG A 521 44.98 -1.98 38.24
C ARG A 521 46.31 -2.20 38.98
N HIS A 522 47.16 -3.07 38.44
CA HIS A 522 48.45 -3.44 39.03
C HIS A 522 49.52 -2.32 39.07
N ASP A 523 49.14 -1.05 38.92
CA ASP A 523 50.04 0.10 39.12
C ASP A 523 49.93 0.75 40.51
N ALA A 524 49.10 0.20 41.41
CA ALA A 524 49.00 0.68 42.79
C ALA A 524 49.94 0.00 43.81
N ALA A 525 50.84 -0.90 43.40
CA ALA A 525 51.91 -1.39 44.26
C ALA A 525 53.11 -1.79 43.40
N GLY A 526 54.27 -1.17 43.63
CA GLY A 526 55.51 -1.58 42.98
C GLY A 526 55.81 -3.08 43.18
N ILE A 527 56.70 -3.58 42.30
CA ILE A 527 57.25 -4.95 42.17
C ILE A 527 56.44 -5.75 41.12
N THR A 528 56.80 -5.86 39.84
CA THR A 528 58.11 -6.14 39.22
C THR A 528 58.15 -5.53 37.80
N THR A 529 59.22 -4.82 37.50
CA THR A 529 59.48 -4.20 36.19
C THR A 529 60.33 -5.17 35.39
N ASP A 530 59.72 -6.03 34.56
CA ASP A 530 60.49 -6.89 33.64
C ASP A 530 59.97 -6.88 32.19
N VAL A 531 59.07 -5.95 31.83
CA VAL A 531 58.58 -5.86 30.43
C VAL A 531 58.72 -4.46 29.80
N PHE A 532 58.86 -3.38 30.58
CA PHE A 532 59.11 -2.02 30.04
C PHE A 532 60.08 -1.22 30.93
N PRO A 533 61.41 -1.30 30.71
CA PRO A 533 62.37 -0.51 31.49
C PRO A 533 62.23 0.98 31.17
N LYS A 534 62.26 1.83 32.21
CA LYS A 534 62.25 3.31 32.08
C LYS A 534 63.63 3.88 31.75
N LYS A 535 64.68 3.08 31.91
CA LYS A 535 66.06 3.43 31.57
C LYS A 535 66.77 2.23 30.95
N VAL A 536 67.63 2.48 29.96
CA VAL A 536 68.54 1.47 29.42
C VAL A 536 69.98 1.91 29.64
N ASN A 537 70.83 0.98 30.07
CA ASN A 537 72.27 1.21 30.13
C ASN A 537 72.88 0.88 28.77
N TRP A 538 73.49 1.87 28.13
CA TRP A 538 74.20 1.68 26.87
C TRP A 538 75.61 2.24 26.98
N GLN A 539 76.60 1.35 26.87
CA GLN A 539 78.03 1.67 27.00
C GLN A 539 78.38 2.45 28.28
N GLY A 540 77.73 2.12 29.40
CA GLY A 540 78.03 2.70 30.72
C GLY A 540 77.29 4.00 31.04
N VAL A 541 76.35 4.44 30.21
CA VAL A 541 75.49 5.61 30.46
C VAL A 541 74.03 5.18 30.56
N ASP A 542 73.36 5.58 31.65
CA ASP A 542 71.93 5.34 31.85
C ASP A 542 71.10 6.39 31.11
N MET A 543 70.32 5.95 30.12
CA MET A 543 69.44 6.82 29.32
C MET A 543 67.97 6.52 29.63
N ALA A 544 67.13 7.55 29.75
CA ALA A 544 65.69 7.39 29.93
C ALA A 544 65.02 7.00 28.61
N LEU A 545 64.06 6.06 28.66
CA LEU A 545 63.25 5.62 27.53
C LEU A 545 61.86 6.29 27.61
N ASP A 546 61.37 6.77 26.47
CA ASP A 546 60.02 7.31 26.28
C ASP A 546 59.29 6.44 25.24
N TYR A 547 58.03 6.10 25.46
CA TYR A 547 57.28 5.08 24.70
C TYR A 547 56.14 5.67 23.87
#